data_AF-A0A9E4VKJ2-F1
#
_entry.id   AF-A0A9E4VKJ2-F1
#
_cell.length_a   1.000
_cell.length_b   1.000
_cell.length_c   1.000
_cell.angle_alpha   90.00
_cell.angle_beta   90.00
_cell.angle_gamma   90.00
#
_symmetry.space_group_name_H-M   'P 1'
#
loop_
_entity.id
_entity.type
_entity.pdbx_description
1 polymer ?
#
loop_
_entity_poly.entity_id
_entity_poly.type
_entity_poly.pdbx_seq_one_letter_code
_entity_poly.pdbx_strand_id
1 'polypeptide(L)' 'EEIVGALMALGYSQAEATDAVARADFREDAAIEEKVRLALAYFAKARIAD' A
#
# COMPACT_ATOMS: atom_id res chain seq x y z
N GLU A 1 9.13 -5.77 3.07
CA GLU A 1 8.92 -5.15 4.40
C GLU A 1 8.94 -3.63 4.38
N GLU A 2 9.79 -2.96 3.59
CA GLU A 2 9.86 -1.48 3.55
C GLU A 2 8.54 -0.76 3.25
N ILE A 3 7.72 -1.27 2.33
CA ILE A 3 6.44 -0.62 1.96
C ILE A 3 5.45 -0.66 3.13
N VAL A 4 5.39 -1.78 3.86
CA VAL A 4 4.54 -1.92 5.05
C VAL A 4 4.98 -0.94 6.13
N GLY A 5 6.30 -0.81 6.36
CA GLY A 5 6.84 0.18 7.29
C GLY A 5 6.52 1.63 6.90
N ALA A 6 6.61 1.96 5.61
CA ALA A 6 6.24 3.27 5.11
C ALA A 6 4.75 3.58 5.30
N LEU A 7 3.86 2.62 5.02
CA LEU A 7 2.42 2.77 5.25
C LEU A 7 2.11 2.91 6.74
N MET A 8 2.77 2.14 7.60
CA MET A 8 2.60 2.27 9.06
C MET A 8 3.07 3.64 9.57
N ALA A 9 4.16 4.19 9.04
CA ALA A 9 4.63 5.53 9.39
C ALA A 9 3.65 6.64 8.95
N LEU A 10 2.82 6.39 7.93
CA LEU A 10 1.74 7.27 7.49
C LEU A 10 0.46 7.13 8.35
N GLY A 11 0.44 6.22 9.32
CA GLY A 11 -0.67 6.03 10.26
C GLY A 11 -1.62 4.88 9.95
N TYR A 12 -1.32 4.06 8.93
CA TYR A 12 -2.11 2.86 8.65
C TYR A 12 -1.76 1.72 9.62
N SER A 13 -2.72 0.86 9.96
CA SER A 13 -2.43 -0.31 10.77
C SER A 13 -1.57 -1.33 10.01
N GLN A 14 -0.88 -2.19 10.74
CA GLN A 14 -0.09 -3.27 10.13
C GLN A 14 -0.96 -4.19 9.25
N ALA A 15 -2.20 -4.47 9.67
CA ALA A 15 -3.13 -5.31 8.93
C ALA A 15 -3.54 -4.66 7.60
N GLU A 16 -3.91 -3.38 7.62
CA GLU A 16 -4.25 -2.61 6.42
C GLU A 16 -3.07 -2.51 5.46
N ALA A 17 -1.88 -2.18 5.97
CA ALA A 17 -0.68 -2.06 5.17
C ALA A 17 -0.31 -3.40 4.50
N THR A 18 -0.48 -4.52 5.22
CA THR A 18 -0.22 -5.86 4.67
C THR A 18 -1.26 -6.25 3.62
N ASP A 19 -2.55 -5.98 3.84
CA ASP A 19 -3.61 -6.26 2.87
C ASP A 19 -3.43 -5.42 1.58
N ALA A 20 -3.09 -4.14 1.72
CA ALA A 20 -2.82 -3.27 0.57
C ALA A 20 -1.62 -3.74 -0.24
N VAL A 21 -0.55 -4.17 0.42
CA VAL A 21 0.63 -4.74 -0.24
C VAL A 21 0.32 -6.09 -0.88
N ALA A 22 -0.51 -6.93 -0.27
CA ALA A 22 -0.90 -8.23 -0.83
C ALA A 22 -1.80 -8.11 -2.07
N ARG A 23 -2.59 -7.03 -2.16
CA ARG A 23 -3.53 -6.80 -3.27
C ARG A 23 -2.98 -5.88 -4.35
N ALA A 24 -1.94 -5.12 -4.07
CA ALA A 24 -1.29 -4.27 -5.05
C ALA A 24 -0.39 -5.12 -5.96
N ASP A 25 -0.61 -4.99 -7.27
CA ASP A 25 0.22 -5.63 -8.28
C ASP A 25 1.50 -4.80 -8.46
N PHE A 26 2.54 -5.14 -7.71
CA PHE A 26 3.82 -4.45 -7.79
C PHE A 26 4.68 -5.03 -8.90
N ARG A 27 5.15 -4.15 -9.79
CA ARG A 27 6.33 -4.44 -10.58
C ARG A 27 7.54 -4.56 -9.65
N GLU A 28 8.29 -5.67 -9.76
CA GLU A 28 9.44 -5.93 -8.89
C GLU A 28 10.52 -4.85 -8.99
N ASP A 29 10.70 -4.28 -10.18
CA ASP A 29 11.66 -3.21 -10.51
C ASP A 29 11.17 -1.79 -10.18
N ALA A 30 9.92 -1.62 -9.75
CA ALA A 30 9.40 -0.30 -9.39
C ALA A 30 10.07 0.25 -8.12
N ALA A 31 10.32 1.56 -8.13
CA ALA A 31 10.83 2.28 -6.97
C ALA A 31 9.86 2.17 -5.77
N ILE A 32 10.40 2.23 -4.56
CA ILE A 32 9.62 2.16 -3.32
C ILE A 32 8.51 3.20 -3.27
N GLU A 33 8.78 4.43 -3.72
CA GLU A 33 7.79 5.50 -3.75
C GLU A 33 6.59 5.13 -4.63
N GLU A 34 6.82 4.53 -5.79
CA GLU A 34 5.77 4.07 -6.70
C GLU A 34 4.97 2.93 -6.09
N LYS A 35 5.65 1.99 -5.41
CA LYS A 35 4.98 0.89 -4.69
C LYS A 35 4.11 1.43 -3.54
N VAL A 36 4.59 2.42 -2.78
CA VAL A 36 3.78 3.08 -1.74
C VAL A 36 2.59 3.81 -2.36
N ARG A 37 2.78 4.53 -3.47
CA ARG A 37 1.70 5.22 -4.20
C ARG A 37 0.62 4.23 -4.67
N LEU A 38 1.01 3.08 -5.23
CA LEU A 38 0.10 2.01 -5.65
C LEU A 38 -0.68 1.42 -4.48
N ALA A 39 0.00 1.14 -3.35
CA ALA A 39 -0.66 0.65 -2.14
C ALA A 39 -1.65 1.69 -1.56
N LEU A 40 -1.32 2.99 -1.64
CA LEU A 40 -2.23 4.06 -1.23
C LEU A 40 -3.46 4.17 -2.17
N ALA A 41 -3.26 3.98 -3.47
CA ALA A 41 -4.35 3.98 -4.44
C ALA A 41 -5.37 2.85 -4.21
N TYR A 42 -4.93 1.72 -3.64
CA TYR A 42 -5.82 0.64 -3.20
C TYR A 42 -6.81 1.11 -2.13
N PHE A 43 -6.35 1.83 -1.09
CA PHE A 43 -7.25 2.37 -0.06
C PHE A 43 -8.23 3.42 -0.63
N ALA A 44 -7.79 4.23 -1.58
CA ALA A 44 -8.66 5.20 -2.26
C ALA A 44 -9.78 4.51 -3.05
N LYS A 45 -9.47 3.39 -3.73
CA LYS A 45 -10.49 2.57 -4.40
C LYS A 45 -11.41 1.86 -3.42
N ALA A 46 -10.88 1.33 -2.32
CA ALA A 46 -11.67 0.65 -1.29
C ALA A 46 -12.71 1.59 -0.67
N ARG A 47 -12.38 2.87 -0.43
CA ARG A 47 -13.32 3.88 0.08
C ARG A 47 -14.42 4.31 -0.91
N ILE A 48 -14.24 4.11 -2.22
CA ILE A 48 -15.23 4.47 -3.24
C ILE A 48 -16.22 3.30 -3.46
N ALA A 49 -15.83 2.09 -3.08
CA ALA A 49 -16.64 0.88 -3.22
C ALA A 49 -17.54 0.58 -2.00
N ASP A 50 -17.45 1.39 -0.94
CA ASP A 50 -18.27 1.37 0.29
C ASP A 50 -19.28 2.53 0.26
#